data_AF-C3XHW5-F1
#
_entry.id   AF-C3XHW5-F1
#
_cell.length_a   1.000
_cell.length_b   1.000
_cell.length_c   1.000
_cell.angle_alpha   90.00
_cell.angle_beta   90.00
_cell.angle_gamma   90.00
#
_symmetry.space_group_name_H-M   'P 1'
#
loop_
_entity.id
_entity.type
_entity.pdbx_description
1 polymer ?
#
loop_
_entity_poly.entity_id
_entity_poly.type
_entity_poly.pdbx_seq_one_letter_code
_entity_poly.pdbx_strand_id
1 'polypeptide(L)'
;MKKIRFIENPLSEQERAEAEARYKEFKKLERLLDLYNHMMKNSKKHIAHIESGERYKKMRKETSLNEKEIQESIENQYKTIKNDLARLEKTRQKIIERYEVIEKENNEAFNKLHEKNLETMRELHKKGLL
;
A
#
# COMPACT_ATOMS: atom_id res chain seq x y z
N MET A 1 32.90 40.20 -7.45
CA MET A 1 32.40 38.87 -7.00
C MET A 1 30.94 38.75 -7.43
N LYS A 2 30.61 37.88 -8.41
CA LYS A 2 29.22 37.66 -8.83
C LYS A 2 28.54 36.80 -7.77
N LYS A 3 27.54 37.35 -7.08
CA LYS A 3 26.65 36.61 -6.18
C LYS A 3 25.99 35.50 -7.00
N ILE A 4 26.26 34.24 -6.65
CA ILE A 4 25.48 33.09 -7.12
C ILE A 4 24.06 33.36 -6.62
N ARG A 5 23.17 33.77 -7.52
CA ARG A 5 21.75 33.87 -7.20
C ARG A 5 21.29 32.44 -6.97
N PHE A 6 20.92 32.12 -5.73
CA PHE A 6 20.21 30.89 -5.43
C PHE A 6 19.03 30.81 -6.41
N ILE A 7 19.00 29.76 -7.21
CA ILE A 7 17.84 29.48 -8.07
C ILE A 7 16.69 29.27 -7.10
N GLU A 8 15.76 30.22 -7.06
CA GLU A 8 14.52 30.07 -6.31
C GLU A 8 13.88 28.75 -6.72
N ASN A 9 13.47 27.99 -5.72
CA ASN A 9 12.99 26.63 -5.90
C ASN A 9 11.85 26.63 -6.97
N PRO A 10 12.02 25.90 -8.08
CA PRO A 10 11.23 26.03 -9.33
C PRO A 10 9.76 25.60 -9.20
N LEU A 11 9.40 25.03 -8.04
CA LEU A 11 8.04 24.69 -7.66
C LEU A 11 7.38 25.86 -6.93
N SER A 12 6.22 26.26 -7.43
CA SER A 12 5.25 27.08 -6.71
C SER A 12 4.82 26.39 -5.42
N GLU A 13 4.29 27.18 -4.47
CA GLU A 13 3.78 26.66 -3.20
C GLU A 13 2.65 25.64 -3.42
N GLN A 14 1.82 25.85 -4.45
CA GLN A 14 0.79 24.92 -4.86
C GLN A 14 1.37 23.57 -5.36
N GLU A 15 2.37 23.60 -6.25
CA GLU A 15 3.00 22.37 -6.77
C GLU A 15 3.68 21.57 -5.63
N ARG A 16 4.22 22.24 -4.61
CA ARG A 16 4.79 21.57 -3.41
C ARG A 16 3.71 20.92 -2.56
N ALA A 17 2.60 21.63 -2.30
CA ALA A 17 1.48 21.09 -1.55
C ALA A 17 0.89 19.86 -2.23
N GLU A 18 0.77 19.89 -3.56
CA GLU A 18 0.29 18.75 -4.36
C GLU A 18 1.27 17.56 -4.33
N ALA A 19 2.58 17.82 -4.38
CA ALA A 19 3.59 16.76 -4.24
C ALA A 19 3.57 16.15 -2.83
N GLU A 20 3.45 16.96 -1.78
CA GLU A 20 3.38 16.50 -0.40
C GLU A 20 2.10 15.70 -0.14
N ALA A 21 0.97 16.13 -0.70
CA ALA A 21 -0.30 15.40 -0.60
C ALA A 21 -0.21 14.01 -1.26
N ARG A 22 0.37 13.93 -2.48
CA ARG A 22 0.60 12.64 -3.17
C ARG A 22 1.53 11.73 -2.40
N TYR A 23 2.62 12.27 -1.84
CA TYR A 23 3.52 11.50 -0.99
C TYR A 23 2.82 10.95 0.27
N LYS A 24 1.97 11.75 0.92
CA LYS A 24 1.16 11.29 2.06
C LYS A 24 0.19 10.18 1.66
N GLU A 25 -0.47 10.30 0.50
CA GLU A 25 -1.38 9.26 -0.02
C GLU A 25 -0.60 7.97 -0.33
N PHE A 26 0.55 8.07 -0.97
CA PHE A 26 1.45 6.95 -1.25
C PHE A 26 1.86 6.21 0.04
N LYS A 27 2.34 6.94 1.06
CA LYS A 27 2.70 6.35 2.36
C LYS A 27 1.53 5.71 3.08
N LYS A 28 0.32 6.24 2.91
CA LYS A 28 -0.89 5.62 3.44
C LYS A 28 -1.18 4.29 2.75
N LEU A 29 -1.04 4.22 1.43
CA LEU A 29 -1.27 2.99 0.67
C LEU A 29 -0.25 1.90 0.99
N GLU A 30 1.04 2.23 1.14
CA GLU A 30 2.07 1.28 1.60
C GLU A 30 1.66 0.63 2.93
N ARG A 31 1.28 1.45 3.93
CA ARG A 31 0.84 0.95 5.24
C ARG A 31 -0.40 0.06 5.14
N LEU A 32 -1.33 0.41 4.25
CA LEU A 32 -2.51 -0.41 4.02
C LEU A 32 -2.14 -1.75 3.37
N LEU A 33 -1.23 -1.77 2.39
CA LEU A 33 -0.74 -3.02 1.79
C LEU A 33 -0.11 -3.93 2.84
N ASP A 34 0.75 -3.39 3.70
CA ASP A 34 1.38 -4.15 4.79
C ASP A 34 0.34 -4.74 5.74
N LEU A 35 -0.67 -3.95 6.14
CA LEU A 35 -1.75 -4.40 7.01
C LEU A 35 -2.55 -5.54 6.36
N TYR A 36 -2.93 -5.39 5.09
CA TYR A 36 -3.69 -6.42 4.37
C TYR A 36 -2.87 -7.70 4.16
N ASN A 37 -1.58 -7.57 3.84
CA ASN A 37 -0.66 -8.70 3.74
C ASN A 37 -0.55 -9.45 5.08
N HIS A 38 -0.46 -8.71 6.20
CA HIS A 38 -0.44 -9.29 7.54
C HIS A 38 -1.75 -10.03 7.86
N MET A 39 -2.91 -9.41 7.63
CA MET A 39 -4.21 -10.04 7.85
C MET A 39 -4.38 -11.31 7.00
N MET A 40 -4.00 -11.26 5.73
CA MET A 40 -4.04 -12.42 4.84
C MET A 40 -3.13 -13.56 5.33
N LYS A 41 -1.92 -13.24 5.79
CA LYS A 41 -1.00 -14.24 6.37
C LYS A 41 -1.62 -14.92 7.59
N ASN A 42 -2.31 -14.17 8.45
CA ASN A 42 -3.00 -14.72 9.62
C ASN A 42 -4.17 -15.63 9.22
N SER A 43 -5.00 -15.21 8.25
CA SER A 43 -6.09 -16.05 7.72
C SER A 43 -5.57 -17.36 7.14
N LYS A 44 -4.49 -17.31 6.35
CA LYS A 44 -3.82 -18.51 5.80
C LYS A 44 -3.29 -19.43 6.90
N LYS A 45 -2.70 -18.87 7.96
CA LYS A 45 -2.25 -19.66 9.12
C LYS A 45 -3.42 -20.36 9.82
N HIS A 46 -4.56 -19.68 10.01
CA HIS A 46 -5.74 -20.32 10.59
C HIS A 46 -6.30 -21.44 9.73
N ILE A 47 -6.35 -21.25 8.41
CA ILE A 47 -6.73 -22.30 7.46
C ILE A 47 -5.82 -23.52 7.65
N ALA A 48 -4.51 -23.32 7.73
CA ALA A 48 -3.56 -24.42 7.95
C ALA A 48 -3.77 -25.14 9.29
N HIS A 49 -4.09 -24.43 10.37
CA HIS A 49 -4.42 -25.04 11.67
C HIS A 49 -5.71 -25.87 11.62
N ILE A 50 -6.67 -25.50 10.77
CA ILE A 50 -7.88 -26.27 10.53
C ILE A 50 -7.53 -27.53 9.72
N GLU A 51 -6.82 -27.37 8.60
CA GLU A 51 -6.49 -28.46 7.67
C GLU A 51 -5.55 -29.51 8.28
N SER A 52 -4.64 -29.10 9.18
CA SER A 52 -3.77 -30.01 9.94
C SER A 52 -4.49 -30.76 11.07
N GLY A 53 -5.76 -30.43 11.35
CA GLY A 53 -6.53 -31.01 12.44
C GLY A 53 -6.14 -30.51 13.84
N GLU A 54 -5.22 -29.53 13.95
CA GLU A 54 -4.87 -28.92 15.24
C GLU A 54 -6.07 -28.24 15.90
N ARG A 55 -6.93 -27.59 15.10
CA ARG A 55 -8.16 -26.96 15.60
C ARG A 55 -9.12 -28.00 16.20
N TYR A 56 -9.29 -29.13 15.52
CA TYR A 56 -10.09 -30.25 16.01
C TYR A 56 -9.54 -30.81 17.32
N LYS A 57 -8.23 -31.10 17.38
CA LYS A 57 -7.57 -31.59 18.60
C LYS A 57 -7.74 -30.62 19.78
N LYS A 58 -7.65 -29.31 19.52
CA LYS A 58 -7.81 -28.27 20.53
C LYS A 58 -9.26 -28.22 21.05
N MET A 59 -10.25 -28.13 20.16
CA MET A 59 -11.66 -28.07 20.55
C MET A 59 -12.10 -29.32 21.32
N ARG A 60 -11.65 -30.51 20.91
CA ARG A 60 -11.93 -31.76 21.61
C ARG A 60 -11.40 -31.79 23.05
N LYS A 61 -10.31 -31.07 23.34
CA LYS A 61 -9.74 -30.99 24.69
C LYS A 61 -10.41 -29.92 25.56
N GLU A 62 -10.83 -28.82 24.94
CA GLU A 62 -11.26 -27.61 25.64
C GLU A 62 -12.79 -27.48 25.77
N THR A 63 -13.55 -28.29 25.04
CA THR A 63 -15.02 -28.18 24.99
C THR A 63 -15.69 -29.49 25.39
N SER A 64 -16.90 -29.37 25.94
CA SER A 64 -17.79 -30.51 26.21
C SER A 64 -18.63 -30.93 24.99
N LEU A 65 -18.32 -30.37 23.81
CA LEU A 65 -19.04 -30.65 22.57
C LEU A 65 -18.77 -32.08 22.11
N ASN A 66 -19.78 -32.69 21.50
CA ASN A 66 -19.59 -33.98 20.84
C ASN A 66 -18.84 -33.79 19.51
N GLU A 67 -18.37 -34.90 18.94
CA GLU A 67 -17.56 -34.88 17.72
C GLU A 67 -18.26 -34.20 16.52
N LYS A 68 -19.58 -34.40 16.37
CA LYS A 68 -20.37 -33.81 15.29
C LYS A 68 -20.44 -32.28 15.44
N GLU A 69 -20.68 -31.80 16.65
CA GLU A 69 -20.71 -30.35 16.94
C GLU A 69 -19.35 -29.69 16.72
N ILE A 70 -18.25 -30.39 17.07
CA ILE A 70 -16.89 -29.90 16.81
C ILE A 70 -16.65 -29.78 15.31
N GLN A 71 -17.05 -30.79 14.54
CA GLN A 71 -16.89 -30.80 13.09
C GLN A 71 -17.68 -29.65 12.43
N GLU A 72 -18.96 -29.48 12.78
CA GLU A 72 -19.79 -28.39 12.26
C GLU A 72 -19.21 -27.00 12.62
N SER A 73 -18.68 -26.84 13.83
CA SER A 73 -18.04 -25.59 14.24
C SER A 73 -16.80 -25.28 13.40
N ILE A 74 -15.96 -26.28 13.13
CA ILE A 74 -14.74 -26.13 12.33
C ILE A 74 -15.07 -25.83 10.87
N GLU A 75 -16.06 -26.50 10.29
CA GLU A 75 -16.53 -26.23 8.92
C GLU A 75 -17.05 -24.80 8.79
N ASN A 76 -17.82 -24.32 9.77
CA ASN A 76 -18.30 -22.95 9.82
C ASN A 76 -17.14 -21.94 9.93
N GLN A 77 -16.17 -22.20 10.80
CA GLN A 77 -14.96 -21.37 10.92
C GLN A 77 -14.18 -21.34 9.60
N TYR A 78 -13.99 -22.49 8.96
CA TYR A 78 -13.27 -22.62 7.70
C TYR A 78 -13.93 -21.81 6.57
N LYS A 79 -15.26 -21.92 6.43
CA LYS A 79 -16.03 -21.17 5.43
C LYS A 79 -15.91 -19.66 5.64
N THR A 80 -16.04 -19.19 6.88
CA THR A 80 -15.91 -17.78 7.23
C THR A 80 -14.52 -17.25 6.88
N ILE A 81 -13.47 -17.95 7.29
CA ILE A 81 -12.08 -17.50 7.04
C ILE A 81 -11.77 -17.47 5.55
N LYS A 82 -12.28 -18.43 4.75
CA LYS A 82 -12.13 -18.39 3.28
C LYS A 82 -12.81 -17.17 2.65
N ASN A 83 -14.02 -16.84 3.09
CA ASN A 83 -14.73 -15.65 2.59
C ASN A 83 -13.99 -14.37 2.95
N ASP A 84 -13.49 -14.27 4.19
CA ASP A 84 -12.69 -13.14 4.64
C ASP A 84 -11.40 -13.01 3.82
N LEU A 85 -10.71 -14.13 3.57
CA LEU A 85 -9.50 -14.14 2.75
C LEU A 85 -9.77 -13.63 1.33
N ALA A 86 -10.85 -14.10 0.68
CA ALA A 86 -11.23 -13.63 -0.65
C ALA A 86 -11.57 -12.12 -0.67
N ARG A 87 -12.22 -11.61 0.39
CA ARG A 87 -12.49 -10.17 0.54
C ARG A 87 -11.20 -9.36 0.72
N LEU A 88 -10.29 -9.85 1.56
CA LEU A 88 -8.97 -9.23 1.78
C LEU A 88 -8.17 -9.17 0.47
N GLU A 89 -8.17 -10.23 -0.32
CA GLU A 89 -7.51 -10.27 -1.64
C GLU A 89 -8.07 -9.24 -2.61
N LYS A 90 -9.40 -9.16 -2.71
CA LYS A 90 -10.06 -8.17 -3.56
C LYS A 90 -9.73 -6.74 -3.15
N THR A 91 -9.68 -6.45 -1.84
CA THR A 91 -9.31 -5.11 -1.37
C THR A 91 -7.83 -4.83 -1.56
N ARG A 92 -6.95 -5.81 -1.34
CA ARG A 92 -5.51 -5.67 -1.61
C ARG A 92 -5.29 -5.28 -3.07
N GLN A 93 -5.97 -5.94 -4.00
CA GLN A 93 -5.84 -5.64 -5.43
C GLN A 93 -6.20 -4.19 -5.77
N LYS A 94 -7.29 -3.67 -5.19
CA LYS A 94 -7.69 -2.26 -5.37
C LYS A 94 -6.64 -1.28 -4.83
N ILE A 95 -6.00 -1.61 -3.71
CA ILE A 95 -4.94 -0.77 -3.12
C ILE A 95 -3.72 -0.78 -4.05
N ILE A 96 -3.36 -1.93 -4.62
CA ILE A 96 -2.27 -2.05 -5.61
C ILE A 96 -2.56 -1.19 -6.84
N GLU A 97 -3.76 -1.31 -7.43
CA GLU A 97 -4.17 -0.48 -8.57
C GLU A 97 -4.05 1.02 -8.27
N ARG A 98 -4.49 1.44 -7.08
CA ARG A 98 -4.37 2.85 -6.66
C ARG A 98 -2.92 3.28 -6.47
N TYR A 99 -2.08 2.39 -5.93
CA TYR A 99 -0.66 2.62 -5.74
C TYR A 99 0.05 2.84 -7.09
N GLU A 100 -0.20 1.97 -8.07
CA GLU A 100 0.39 2.07 -9.42
C GLU A 100 0.01 3.39 -10.12
N VAL A 101 -1.24 3.83 -9.95
CA VAL A 101 -1.70 5.11 -10.49
C VAL A 101 -0.91 6.28 -9.87
N ILE A 102 -0.80 6.32 -8.54
CA ILE A 102 -0.09 7.41 -7.85
C ILE A 102 1.41 7.39 -8.17
N GLU A 103 2.01 6.20 -8.28
CA GLU A 103 3.40 6.06 -8.68
C GLU A 103 3.65 6.64 -10.07
N LYS A 104 2.76 6.35 -11.03
CA LYS A 104 2.82 6.93 -12.37
C LYS A 104 2.66 8.45 -12.36
N GLU A 105 1.65 8.98 -11.66
CA GLU A 105 1.44 10.42 -11.51
C GLU A 105 2.65 11.13 -10.87
N ASN A 106 3.31 10.47 -9.92
CA ASN A 106 4.51 10.99 -9.27
C ASN A 106 5.70 11.05 -10.23
N ASN A 107 5.92 9.99 -11.01
CA ASN A 107 6.97 9.94 -12.04
C ASN A 107 6.74 10.99 -13.13
N GLU A 108 5.50 11.16 -13.58
CA GLU A 108 5.15 12.20 -14.57
C GLU A 108 5.40 13.61 -14.04
N ALA A 109 5.03 13.89 -12.79
CA ALA A 109 5.31 15.20 -12.19
C ALA A 109 6.81 15.45 -11.99
N PHE A 110 7.57 14.42 -11.64
CA PHE A 110 9.03 14.52 -11.55
C PHE A 110 9.66 14.87 -12.90
N ASN A 111 9.26 14.19 -13.98
CA ASN A 111 9.76 14.45 -15.32
C ASN A 111 9.44 15.88 -15.79
N LYS A 112 8.20 16.33 -15.57
CA LYS A 112 7.81 17.73 -15.87
C LYS A 112 8.66 18.75 -15.13
N LEU A 113 8.93 18.52 -13.84
CA LEU A 113 9.79 19.39 -13.06
C LEU A 113 11.23 19.40 -13.59
N HIS A 114 11.76 18.23 -13.94
CA HIS A 114 13.09 18.10 -14.52
C HIS A 114 13.23 18.88 -15.83
N GLU A 115 12.26 18.76 -16.73
CA GLU A 115 12.23 19.50 -18.00
C GLU A 115 12.15 21.01 -17.79
N LYS A 116 11.26 21.48 -16.90
CA LYS A 116 11.14 22.91 -16.53
C LYS A 116 12.46 23.48 -15.99
N ASN A 117 13.19 22.69 -15.21
CA ASN A 117 14.49 23.09 -14.67
C ASN A 117 15.55 23.21 -15.77
N LEU A 118 15.60 22.26 -16.70
CA LEU A 118 16.51 22.32 -17.85
C LEU A 118 16.21 23.53 -18.74
N GLU A 119 14.94 23.84 -18.98
CA GLU A 119 14.53 25.02 -19.72
C GLU A 119 14.96 26.32 -19.01
N THR A 120 14.69 26.42 -17.71
CA THR A 120 15.12 27.57 -16.88
C THR A 120 16.63 27.77 -16.95
N MET A 121 17.43 26.70 -16.85
CA MET A 121 18.89 26.76 -16.97
C MET A 121 19.34 27.23 -18.36
N ARG A 122 18.70 26.75 -19.43
CA ARG A 122 18.99 27.20 -20.81
C ARG A 122 18.69 28.68 -20.98
N GLU A 123 17.58 29.18 -20.44
CA GLU A 123 17.24 30.60 -20.51
C GLU A 123 18.23 31.49 -19.75
N LEU A 124 18.64 31.07 -18.55
CA LEU A 124 19.63 31.80 -17.75
C LEU A 124 20.98 31.87 -18.46
N HIS A 125 21.42 30.78 -19.10
CA HIS A 125 22.63 30.74 -19.91
C HIS A 125 22.52 31.69 -21.13
N LYS A 126 21.38 31.70 -21.84
CA LYS A 126 21.13 32.66 -22.93
C LYS A 126 21.19 34.12 -22.48
N LYS A 127 20.77 34.40 -21.24
CA LYS A 127 20.78 35.75 -20.63
C LYS A 127 22.14 36.13 -20.01
N GLY A 128 23.16 35.24 -20.06
CA GLY A 128 24.47 35.47 -19.44
C GLY A 128 24.43 35.57 -17.91
N LEU A 129 23.39 35.00 -17.29
CA LEU A 129 23.13 35.03 -15.85
C LEU A 129 23.72 33.81 -15.12
N LEU A 130 24.09 32.78 -15.88
CA LEU A 130 24.91 31.62 -15.53
C LEU A 130 26.11 31.59 -16.48
#